data_AF-A0A660RVK6-F1
#
_entry.id   AF-A0A660RVK6-F1
#
_cell.length_a   1.000
_cell.length_b   1.000
_cell.length_c   1.000
_cell.angle_alpha   90.00
_cell.angle_beta   90.00
_cell.angle_gamma   90.00
#
_symmetry.space_group_name_H-M   'P 1'
#
loop_
_entity.id
_entity.type
_entity.pdbx_description
1 polymer ?
#
loop_
_entity_poly.entity_id
_entity_poly.type
_entity_poly.pdbx_seq_one_letter_code
_entity_poly.pdbx_strand_id
1 'polypeptide(L)'
;MSEALDLASIALSRGDFPVGCVLVSGDMIVGSGIRSHTRPGDMNELDHAEVSALRDWMERGYPARHMDGGADITAYCNLEPCLMCLGALILNGIKRIVYAYEDVMGGATGLDFSGPLTGAAGPAGSFF
;
A
#
# COMPACT_ATOMS: atom_id res chain seq x y z
N MET A 1 -4.72 2.09 -12.84
CA MET A 1 -3.73 0.98 -12.73
C MET A 1 -2.47 1.30 -13.52
N SER A 2 -2.55 1.81 -14.75
CA SER A 2 -1.38 2.23 -15.54
C SER A 2 -0.41 3.11 -14.72
N GLU A 3 -0.97 4.07 -14.00
CA GLU A 3 -0.24 5.06 -13.20
C GLU A 3 0.49 4.40 -12.01
N ALA A 4 -0.07 3.35 -11.42
CA ALA A 4 0.61 2.59 -10.38
C ALA A 4 1.80 1.80 -10.94
N LEU A 5 1.71 1.32 -12.19
CA LEU A 5 2.82 0.66 -12.89
C LEU A 5 3.91 1.65 -13.32
N ASP A 6 3.52 2.87 -13.71
CA ASP A 6 4.47 3.95 -14.00
C ASP A 6 5.24 4.34 -12.74
N LEU A 7 4.54 4.48 -11.61
CA LEU A 7 5.15 4.72 -10.29
C LEU A 7 6.08 3.58 -9.87
N ALA A 8 5.69 2.31 -10.07
CA ALA A 8 6.55 1.16 -9.82
C ALA A 8 7.82 1.18 -10.69
N SER A 9 7.70 1.62 -11.95
CA SER A 9 8.84 1.80 -12.85
C SER A 9 9.79 2.91 -12.37
N ILE A 10 9.24 3.98 -11.78
CA ILE A 10 10.04 5.03 -11.14
C ILE A 10 10.79 4.47 -9.92
N ALA A 11 10.14 3.70 -9.05
CA ALA A 11 10.78 3.05 -7.91
C ALA A 11 11.96 2.16 -8.38
N LEU A 12 11.70 1.33 -9.39
CA LEU A 12 12.72 0.48 -10.01
C LEU A 12 13.91 1.28 -10.54
N SER A 13 13.64 2.39 -11.25
CA SER A 13 14.69 3.24 -11.83
C SER A 13 15.57 3.89 -10.77
N ARG A 14 15.05 4.09 -9.55
CA ARG A 14 15.81 4.57 -8.42
C ARG A 14 16.68 3.46 -7.82
N GLY A 15 16.37 2.19 -8.09
CA GLY A 15 17.00 1.03 -7.44
C GLY A 15 16.26 0.59 -6.19
N ASP A 16 14.99 0.96 -6.08
CA ASP A 16 14.09 0.51 -5.02
C ASP A 16 13.18 -0.64 -5.49
N PHE A 17 12.60 -1.38 -4.55
CA PHE A 17 11.66 -2.46 -4.87
C PHE A 17 10.46 -1.91 -5.67
N PRO A 18 10.07 -2.51 -6.80
CA PRO A 18 9.22 -1.88 -7.82
C PRO A 18 7.74 -1.90 -7.44
N VAL A 19 7.34 -1.07 -6.49
CA VAL A 19 5.95 -0.96 -6.01
C VAL A 19 5.47 0.49 -6.09
N GLY A 20 4.28 0.67 -6.65
CA GLY A 20 3.58 1.94 -6.81
C GLY A 20 2.12 1.83 -6.39
N CYS A 21 1.59 2.92 -5.82
CA CYS A 21 0.20 3.03 -5.38
C CYS A 21 -0.38 4.40 -5.75
N VAL A 22 -1.64 4.42 -6.17
CA VAL A 22 -2.43 5.65 -6.31
C VAL A 22 -3.76 5.51 -5.56
N LEU A 23 -4.18 6.60 -4.92
CA LEU A 23 -5.49 6.75 -4.30
C LEU A 23 -6.37 7.57 -5.24
N VAL A 24 -7.54 7.04 -5.57
CA VAL A 24 -8.45 7.62 -6.58
C VAL A 24 -9.80 7.89 -5.95
N SER A 25 -10.33 9.11 -6.16
CA SER A 25 -11.68 9.52 -5.79
C SER A 25 -12.43 9.98 -7.05
N GLY A 26 -13.46 9.24 -7.45
CA GLY A 26 -14.07 9.41 -8.78
C GLY A 26 -13.03 9.14 -9.87
N ASP A 27 -12.76 10.15 -10.71
CA ASP A 27 -11.75 10.08 -11.78
C ASP A 27 -10.45 10.84 -11.44
N MET A 28 -10.29 11.26 -10.18
CA MET A 28 -9.15 12.07 -9.76
C MET A 28 -8.20 11.29 -8.85
N ILE A 29 -6.89 11.36 -9.17
CA ILE A 29 -5.84 10.89 -8.28
C ILE A 29 -5.67 11.90 -7.15
N VAL A 30 -6.02 11.48 -5.93
CA VAL A 30 -5.94 12.29 -4.71
C VAL A 30 -4.69 12.01 -3.89
N GLY A 31 -3.98 10.91 -4.18
CA GLY A 31 -2.70 10.58 -3.58
C GLY A 31 -1.92 9.58 -4.44
N SER A 32 -0.60 9.60 -4.32
CA SER A 32 0.32 8.79 -5.11
C SER A 32 1.60 8.50 -4.33
N GLY A 33 2.13 7.29 -4.48
CA GLY A 33 3.32 6.87 -3.76
C GLY A 33 4.12 5.81 -4.49
N ILE A 34 5.42 5.81 -4.23
CA ILE A 34 6.37 4.78 -4.63
C ILE A 34 6.99 4.16 -3.38
N ARG A 35 7.40 2.90 -3.48
CA ARG A 35 8.31 2.30 -2.50
C ARG A 35 9.67 3.00 -2.59
N SER A 36 10.22 3.36 -1.44
CA SER A 36 11.54 3.99 -1.33
C SER A 36 12.32 3.39 -0.16
N HIS A 37 13.62 3.70 -0.10
CA HIS A 37 14.50 3.34 1.01
C HIS A 37 14.59 1.83 1.22
N THR A 38 14.72 1.06 0.12
CA THR A 38 14.92 -0.40 0.17
C THR A 38 16.39 -0.80 0.03
N ARG A 39 17.29 0.18 -0.13
CA ARG A 39 18.70 -0.06 -0.39
C ARG A 39 19.50 -0.22 0.90
N PRO A 40 20.55 -1.05 0.91
CA PRO A 40 21.46 -1.13 2.04
C PRO A 40 22.05 0.24 2.40
N GLY A 41 22.00 0.60 3.68
CA GLY A 41 22.54 1.87 4.21
C GLY A 41 21.54 3.03 4.28
N ASP A 42 20.36 2.88 3.68
CA ASP A 42 19.25 3.85 3.74
C ASP A 42 17.93 3.07 3.75
N MET A 43 17.85 2.09 4.65
CA MET A 43 16.78 1.11 4.68
C MET A 43 15.66 1.58 5.61
N ASN A 44 14.45 1.71 5.08
CA ASN A 44 13.23 1.96 5.84
C ASN A 44 12.10 1.02 5.41
N GLU A 45 11.70 0.13 6.31
CA GLU A 45 10.62 -0.83 6.06
C GLU A 45 9.21 -0.24 6.14
N LEU A 46 9.07 1.05 6.46
CA LEU A 46 7.77 1.72 6.54
C LEU A 46 7.41 2.50 5.27
N ASP A 47 8.40 2.82 4.42
CA ASP A 47 8.19 3.66 3.23
C ASP A 47 7.68 2.85 2.05
N HIS A 48 6.57 2.17 2.27
CA HIS A 48 5.80 1.44 1.27
C HIS A 48 4.99 2.40 0.39
N ALA A 49 4.68 1.97 -0.83
CA ALA A 49 4.00 2.83 -1.80
C ALA A 49 2.64 3.32 -1.29
N GLU A 50 1.90 2.45 -0.59
CA GLU A 50 0.58 2.73 -0.01
C GLU A 50 0.66 3.75 1.13
N VAL A 51 1.68 3.61 1.98
CA VAL A 51 1.95 4.57 3.08
C VAL A 51 2.35 5.92 2.49
N SER A 52 3.24 5.94 1.49
CA SER A 52 3.61 7.16 0.77
C SER A 52 2.43 7.82 0.08
N ALA A 53 1.51 7.04 -0.52
CA ALA A 53 0.31 7.56 -1.15
C ALA A 53 -0.68 8.18 -0.15
N LEU A 54 -0.82 7.59 1.04
CA LEU A 54 -1.59 8.18 2.15
C LEU A 54 -0.96 9.48 2.64
N ARG A 55 0.37 9.55 2.77
CA ARG A 55 1.08 10.78 3.17
C ARG A 55 0.85 11.90 2.14
N ASP A 56 1.07 11.60 0.86
CA ASP A 56 0.82 12.55 -0.24
C ASP A 56 -0.65 13.02 -0.27
N TRP A 57 -1.60 12.11 -0.04
CA TRP A 57 -3.02 12.48 0.08
C TRP A 57 -3.30 13.41 1.26
N MET A 58 -2.67 13.17 2.42
CA MET A 58 -2.80 14.05 3.58
C MET A 58 -2.21 15.43 3.34
N GLU A 59 -1.03 15.50 2.72
CA GLU A 59 -0.32 16.74 2.36
C GLU A 59 -1.11 17.59 1.36
N ARG A 60 -1.84 16.95 0.43
CA ARG A 60 -2.75 17.62 -0.51
C ARG A 60 -3.99 18.24 0.13
N GLY A 61 -4.06 18.25 1.45
CA GLY A 61 -5.10 18.92 2.23
C GLY A 61 -6.28 18.00 2.47
N TYR A 62 -6.00 16.83 3.09
CA TYR A 62 -6.96 15.84 3.59
C TYR A 62 -8.32 16.51 3.81
N PRO A 63 -9.32 16.27 2.95
CA PRO A 63 -10.54 17.04 3.07
C PRO A 63 -11.13 16.72 4.44
N ALA A 64 -11.12 17.72 5.35
CA ALA A 64 -11.81 17.70 6.65
C ALA A 64 -13.32 17.36 6.53
N ARG A 65 -13.79 17.22 5.29
CA ARG A 65 -15.11 16.89 4.77
C ARG A 65 -15.39 15.38 4.70
N HIS A 66 -14.40 14.50 4.84
CA HIS A 66 -14.59 13.06 4.59
C HIS A 66 -14.98 12.22 5.81
N MET A 67 -14.93 12.77 7.03
CA MET A 67 -15.40 12.05 8.21
C MET A 67 -16.93 11.98 8.32
N ASP A 68 -17.68 12.78 7.55
CA ASP A 68 -19.15 12.87 7.66
C ASP A 68 -19.91 12.33 6.43
N GLY A 69 -19.23 11.56 5.57
CA GLY A 69 -19.83 11.02 4.35
C GLY A 69 -18.88 10.32 3.37
N GLY A 70 -17.58 10.22 3.71
CA GLY A 70 -16.54 9.40 3.10
C GLY A 70 -16.56 9.30 1.59
N ALA A 71 -15.77 10.13 0.89
CA ALA A 71 -15.52 9.92 -0.53
C ALA A 71 -15.12 8.46 -0.79
N ASP A 72 -15.66 7.88 -1.86
CA ASP A 72 -15.35 6.51 -2.25
C ASP A 72 -13.94 6.48 -2.85
N ILE A 73 -12.94 6.34 -1.96
CA ILE A 73 -11.55 6.27 -2.36
C ILE A 73 -11.18 4.81 -2.62
N THR A 74 -10.65 4.57 -3.81
CA THR A 74 -10.07 3.29 -4.20
C THR A 74 -8.55 3.39 -4.25
N ALA A 75 -7.85 2.50 -3.56
CA ALA A 75 -6.42 2.31 -3.75
C ALA A 75 -6.17 1.37 -4.93
N TYR A 76 -5.27 1.76 -5.83
CA TYR A 76 -4.74 0.93 -6.90
C TYR A 76 -3.26 0.70 -6.67
N CYS A 77 -2.86 -0.54 -6.44
CA CYS A 77 -1.47 -0.95 -6.21
C CYS A 77 -1.03 -1.90 -7.32
N ASN A 78 0.23 -1.87 -7.77
CA ASN A 78 0.69 -2.90 -8.71
C ASN A 78 0.90 -4.27 -8.02
N LEU A 79 1.19 -4.27 -6.72
CA LEU A 79 1.41 -5.46 -5.90
C LEU A 79 0.38 -5.50 -4.76
N GLU A 80 0.00 -6.70 -4.32
CA GLU A 80 -0.87 -6.91 -3.17
C GLU A 80 -0.30 -6.23 -1.90
N PRO A 81 -1.09 -5.43 -1.17
CA PRO A 81 -0.63 -4.81 0.06
C PRO A 81 -0.28 -5.79 1.16
N CYS A 82 0.81 -5.53 1.87
CA CYS A 82 1.15 -6.25 3.09
C CYS A 82 0.24 -5.86 4.26
N LEU A 83 0.33 -6.58 5.39
CA LEU A 83 -0.58 -6.39 6.52
C LEU A 83 -0.53 -4.97 7.10
N MET A 84 0.66 -4.37 7.16
CA MET A 84 0.86 -2.98 7.57
C MET A 84 0.10 -2.03 6.66
N CYS A 85 0.26 -2.17 5.35
CA CYS A 85 -0.34 -1.28 4.36
C CYS A 85 -1.85 -1.46 4.27
N LEU A 86 -2.32 -2.72 4.28
CA LEU A 86 -3.74 -3.06 4.32
C LEU A 86 -4.42 -2.43 5.54
N GLY A 87 -3.83 -2.58 6.73
CA GLY A 87 -4.33 -1.96 7.94
C GLY A 87 -4.36 -0.43 7.86
N ALA A 88 -3.28 0.19 7.35
CA ALA A 88 -3.21 1.63 7.17
C ALA A 88 -4.31 2.16 6.21
N LEU A 89 -4.55 1.49 5.08
CA LEU A 89 -5.59 1.85 4.13
C LEU A 89 -6.99 1.76 4.78
N ILE A 90 -7.27 0.66 5.49
CA ILE A 90 -8.57 0.45 6.17
C ILE A 90 -8.81 1.52 7.24
N LEU A 91 -7.80 1.81 8.08
CA LEU A 91 -7.91 2.81 9.16
C LEU A 91 -8.10 4.23 8.62
N ASN A 92 -7.69 4.50 7.38
CA ASN A 92 -7.90 5.77 6.70
C ASN A 92 -9.19 5.80 5.86
N GLY A 93 -10.06 4.79 5.99
CA GLY A 93 -11.37 4.76 5.34
C GLY A 93 -11.35 4.42 3.86
N ILE A 94 -10.26 3.85 3.35
CA ILE A 94 -10.17 3.35 1.97
C ILE A 94 -11.01 2.08 1.87
N LYS A 95 -12.09 2.14 1.07
CA LYS A 95 -13.11 1.06 1.02
C LYS A 95 -12.82 0.00 -0.03
N ARG A 96 -12.06 0.35 -1.05
CA ARG A 96 -11.72 -0.56 -2.15
C ARG A 96 -10.22 -0.54 -2.39
N ILE A 97 -9.67 -1.73 -2.53
CA ILE A 97 -8.27 -1.96 -2.84
C ILE A 97 -8.25 -2.85 -4.09
N VAL A 98 -7.54 -2.41 -5.10
CA VAL A 98 -7.37 -3.12 -6.37
C VAL A 98 -5.88 -3.30 -6.57
N TYR A 99 -5.43 -4.54 -6.74
CA TYR A 99 -4.03 -4.84 -7.02
C TYR A 99 -3.88 -5.66 -8.30
N ALA A 100 -2.70 -5.58 -8.94
CA ALA A 100 -2.45 -6.27 -10.20
C ALA A 100 -1.86 -7.68 -10.04
N TYR A 101 -1.12 -7.95 -8.97
CA TYR A 101 -0.45 -9.23 -8.73
C TYR A 101 -0.40 -9.57 -7.24
N GLU A 102 -0.58 -10.84 -6.87
CA GLU A 102 -0.49 -11.32 -5.48
C GLU A 102 0.95 -11.21 -4.94
N ASP A 103 1.10 -10.94 -3.64
CA ASP A 103 2.40 -10.92 -2.97
C ASP A 103 2.59 -12.20 -2.15
N VAL A 104 3.30 -13.16 -2.73
CA VAL A 104 3.61 -14.45 -2.08
C VAL A 104 4.51 -14.32 -0.84
N MET A 105 5.20 -13.19 -0.68
CA MET A 105 6.16 -12.97 0.40
C MET A 105 5.56 -12.22 1.58
N GLY A 106 4.46 -11.48 1.39
CA GLY A 106 3.95 -10.56 2.40
C GLY A 106 2.50 -10.13 2.25
N GLY A 107 1.78 -10.63 1.24
CA GLY A 107 0.40 -10.26 0.93
C GLY A 107 -0.57 -10.58 2.06
N ALA A 108 -1.45 -9.63 2.37
CA ALA A 108 -2.34 -9.72 3.53
C ALA A 108 -3.82 -10.00 3.20
N THR A 109 -4.21 -9.97 1.92
CA THR A 109 -5.62 -10.09 1.55
C THR A 109 -6.18 -11.50 1.70
N GLY A 110 -5.29 -12.50 1.75
CA GLY A 110 -5.62 -13.91 2.01
C GLY A 110 -5.29 -14.42 3.42
N LEU A 111 -4.92 -13.55 4.38
CA LEU A 111 -4.53 -13.99 5.72
C LEU A 111 -5.71 -14.60 6.49
N ASP A 112 -5.45 -15.73 7.15
CA ASP A 112 -6.38 -16.35 8.08
C ASP A 112 -6.23 -15.74 9.48
N PHE A 113 -7.26 -15.03 9.93
CA PHE A 113 -7.32 -14.41 11.25
C PHE A 113 -7.93 -15.33 12.33
N SER A 114 -8.28 -16.57 11.99
CA SER A 114 -8.85 -17.53 12.96
C SER A 114 -7.80 -18.10 13.93
N GLY A 115 -6.50 -17.93 13.63
CA GLY A 115 -5.38 -18.35 14.46
C GLY A 115 -4.34 -17.26 14.66
N PRO A 116 -3.21 -17.58 15.33
CA PRO A 116 -2.10 -16.64 15.50
C PRO A 116 -1.54 -16.19 14.15
N LEU A 117 -1.39 -14.88 13.96
CA LEU A 117 -0.74 -14.31 12.78
C LEU A 117 0.76 -14.61 12.83
N THR A 118 1.17 -15.61 12.05
CA THR A 118 2.57 -15.90 11.74
C THR A 118 2.80 -15.43 10.31
N GLY A 119 3.85 -14.65 10.05
CA GLY A 119 4.06 -13.96 8.77
C GLY A 119 3.97 -14.86 7.53
N ALA A 120 3.75 -14.25 6.36
CA ALA A 120 3.61 -14.99 5.10
C ALA A 120 4.89 -15.80 4.78
N ALA A 121 4.68 -17.07 4.44
CA ALA A 121 5.63 -18.09 4.00
C ALA A 121 6.47 -18.84 5.08
N GLY A 122 5.89 -19.91 5.63
CA GLY A 122 6.64 -21.07 6.14
C GLY A 122 5.78 -22.06 6.93
N PRO A 123 5.93 -23.39 6.75
CA PRO A 123 5.25 -24.37 7.61
C PRO A 123 5.80 -24.21 9.02
N ALA A 124 4.92 -23.85 9.96
CA ALA A 124 5.20 -23.88 11.40
C ALA A 124 6.57 -23.29 11.81
N GLY A 125 6.86 -22.05 11.39
CA GLY A 125 7.95 -21.27 11.95
C GLY A 125 7.44 -20.45 13.13
N SER A 126 7.69 -20.90 14.34
CA SER A 126 7.41 -20.18 15.59
C SER A 126 8.13 -18.82 15.59
N PHE A 127 7.37 -17.74 15.52
CA PHE A 127 7.82 -16.46 16.07
C PHE A 127 7.46 -16.45 17.54
N PHE A 128 8.28 -17.11 18.37
CA PHE A 128 8.56 -16.89 19.80
C PHE A 128 9.45 -18.05 20.29
#